data_AF-A0AA86JJ12-F1
#
_entry.id   AF-A0AA86JJ12-F1
#
_cell.length_a   1.000
_cell.length_b   1.000
_cell.length_c   1.000
_cell.angle_alpha   90.00
_cell.angle_beta   90.00
_cell.angle_gamma   90.00
#
_symmetry.space_group_name_H-M   'P 1'
#
loop_
_entity.id
_entity.type
_entity.pdbx_description
1 polymer ?
#
loop_
_entity_poly.entity_id
_entity_poly.type
_entity_poly.pdbx_seq_one_letter_code
_entity_poly.pdbx_strand_id
1 'polypeptide(L)'
;MDRPKDLPNRLECAYCRRSRSHGGECPEKSLNRNEEGCLYFDIDKRGCIRSATLNIPFPLYKDIPPLNAWDDSWTIYDIETEIKIREILGLKWNVREGKLIVTAYCDYYVNDLSEKYKECQQKPKLKLIK
;
A
#
# COMPACT_ATOMS: atom_id res chain seq x y z
N MET A 1 17.86 -5.50 -3.23
CA MET A 1 17.69 -4.79 -1.94
C MET A 1 18.05 -5.82 -0.91
N ASP A 2 19.10 -5.57 -0.15
CA ASP A 2 19.53 -6.50 0.90
C ASP A 2 18.55 -6.45 2.08
N ARG A 3 18.46 -7.55 2.83
CA ARG A 3 17.61 -7.66 4.01
C ARG A 3 17.95 -6.54 5.01
N PRO A 4 16.99 -5.69 5.41
CA PRO A 4 17.22 -4.68 6.43
C PRO A 4 17.58 -5.35 7.76
N LYS A 5 18.64 -4.88 8.43
CA LYS A 5 19.10 -5.43 9.73
C LYS A 5 18.04 -5.34 10.83
N ASP A 6 17.16 -4.34 10.74
CA ASP A 6 16.16 -4.05 11.78
C ASP A 6 14.78 -4.66 11.49
N LEU A 7 14.59 -5.38 10.37
CA LEU A 7 13.31 -6.00 10.06
C LEU A 7 13.15 -7.30 10.88
N PRO A 8 12.18 -7.37 11.81
CA PRO A 8 11.93 -8.59 12.57
C PRO A 8 11.52 -9.73 11.65
N ASN A 9 12.03 -10.94 11.87
CA ASN A 9 11.71 -12.16 11.10
C ASN A 9 10.20 -12.35 10.90
N ARG A 10 9.41 -12.11 11.96
CA ARG A 10 7.94 -12.21 11.95
C ARG A 10 7.25 -11.26 10.95
N LEU A 11 7.92 -10.18 10.53
CA LEU A 11 7.40 -9.21 9.58
C LEU A 11 7.89 -9.47 8.15
N GLU A 12 8.85 -10.37 7.92
CA GLU A 12 9.38 -10.66 6.58
C GLU A 12 8.28 -11.04 5.59
N CYS A 13 7.29 -11.85 5.99
CA CYS A 13 6.19 -12.23 5.11
C CYS A 13 5.31 -11.05 4.67
N ALA A 14 5.25 -9.96 5.45
CA ALA A 14 4.53 -8.75 5.07
C ALA A 14 5.25 -7.96 3.96
N TYR A 15 6.58 -8.06 3.93
CA TYR A 15 7.44 -7.39 2.96
C TYR A 15 7.96 -8.33 1.87
N CYS A 16 7.50 -9.57 1.81
CA CYS A 16 8.01 -10.56 0.88
C CYS A 16 7.21 -10.54 -0.41
N ARG A 17 7.88 -10.33 -1.55
CA ARG A 17 7.25 -10.39 -2.89
C ARG A 17 6.64 -11.77 -3.20
N ARG A 18 7.12 -12.83 -2.54
CA ARG A 18 6.63 -14.20 -2.72
C ARG A 18 5.40 -14.51 -1.86
N SER A 19 5.08 -13.66 -0.88
CA SER A 19 3.87 -13.81 -0.07
C SER A 19 2.66 -13.39 -0.89
N ARG A 20 1.66 -14.27 -1.03
CA ARG A 20 0.43 -13.94 -1.76
C ARG A 20 -0.41 -12.86 -1.07
N SER A 21 -0.24 -12.68 0.22
CA SER A 21 -1.09 -11.84 1.06
C SER A 21 -0.37 -10.64 1.66
N HIS A 22 0.95 -10.51 1.49
CA HIS A 22 1.77 -9.43 2.06
C HIS A 22 1.39 -9.10 3.53
N GLY A 23 1.15 -10.16 4.33
CA GLY A 23 0.62 -10.02 5.70
C GLY A 23 0.16 -11.32 6.36
N GLY A 24 0.25 -12.48 5.69
CA GLY A 24 0.04 -13.80 6.28
C GLY A 24 1.30 -14.66 6.17
N GLU A 25 1.45 -15.63 7.08
CA GLU A 25 2.48 -16.65 6.97
C GLU A 25 2.34 -17.39 5.63
N CYS A 26 3.47 -17.76 5.02
CA CYS A 26 3.42 -18.64 3.85
C CYS A 26 2.73 -19.95 4.27
N PRO A 27 1.66 -20.40 3.59
CA PRO A 27 0.87 -21.57 4.00
C PRO A 27 1.69 -22.87 4.09
N GLU A 28 2.87 -22.91 3.46
CA GLU A 28 3.77 -24.06 3.43
C GLU A 28 4.89 -24.02 4.49
N LYS A 29 4.92 -23.03 5.40
CA LYS A 29 6.00 -22.89 6.39
C LYS A 29 5.50 -22.97 7.82
N SER A 30 6.16 -23.80 8.60
CA SER A 30 5.92 -24.02 10.03
C SER A 30 6.07 -22.73 10.85
N LEU A 31 5.11 -22.47 11.73
CA LEU A 31 5.06 -21.41 12.77
C LEU A 31 6.33 -21.26 13.64
N ASN A 32 7.24 -22.25 13.63
CA ASN A 32 8.39 -22.34 14.54
C ASN A 32 9.67 -21.61 14.07
N ARG A 33 9.68 -20.92 12.92
CA ARG A 33 10.88 -20.24 12.38
C ARG A 33 11.00 -18.74 12.72
N ASN A 34 10.33 -18.30 13.78
CA ASN A 34 10.34 -16.90 14.19
C ASN A 34 11.74 -16.38 14.60
N GLU A 35 12.64 -17.25 15.04
CA GLU A 35 13.98 -16.86 15.51
C GLU A 35 15.04 -16.84 14.40
N GLU A 36 14.92 -17.71 13.38
CA GLU A 36 15.91 -17.86 12.30
C GLU A 36 15.59 -17.01 11.05
N GLY A 37 14.32 -16.64 10.85
CA GLY A 37 13.89 -15.92 9.66
C GLY A 37 13.74 -16.82 8.42
N CYS A 38 13.29 -16.25 7.32
CA CYS A 38 12.99 -16.97 6.09
C CYS A 38 14.21 -16.98 5.15
N LEU A 39 14.79 -18.17 4.93
CA LEU A 39 15.90 -18.38 3.98
C LEU A 39 15.61 -17.93 2.54
N TYR A 40 14.34 -17.84 2.18
CA TYR A 40 13.88 -17.46 0.84
C TYR A 40 13.19 -16.09 0.84
N PHE A 41 13.43 -15.27 1.87
CA PHE A 41 12.91 -13.92 1.93
C PHE A 41 13.42 -13.12 0.73
N ASP A 42 12.48 -12.49 0.02
CA ASP A 42 12.76 -11.64 -1.13
C ASP A 42 11.90 -10.39 -0.98
N ILE A 43 12.55 -9.26 -0.72
CA ILE A 43 11.88 -8.02 -0.34
C ILE A 43 11.15 -7.39 -1.54
N ASP A 44 9.87 -7.05 -1.33
CA ASP A 44 9.10 -6.26 -2.28
C ASP A 44 9.52 -4.78 -2.16
N LYS A 45 9.95 -4.19 -3.28
CA LYS A 45 10.34 -2.78 -3.35
C LYS A 45 9.18 -1.84 -3.03
N ARG A 46 7.94 -2.27 -3.28
CA ARG A 46 6.71 -1.53 -2.97
C ARG A 46 6.42 -1.54 -1.46
N GLY A 47 7.00 -2.50 -0.72
CA GLY A 47 6.82 -2.63 0.72
C GLY A 47 5.70 -3.59 1.10
N CYS A 48 4.93 -3.23 2.13
CA CYS A 48 3.82 -4.03 2.65
C CYS A 48 2.47 -3.41 2.27
N ILE A 49 1.41 -4.22 2.22
CA ILE A 49 0.05 -3.72 1.98
C ILE A 49 -0.52 -3.19 3.30
N ARG A 50 -1.10 -2.00 3.25
CA ARG A 50 -1.90 -1.41 4.33
C ARG A 50 -3.32 -1.16 3.83
N SER A 51 -4.27 -1.14 4.76
CA SER A 51 -5.66 -0.86 4.44
C SER A 51 -6.15 0.32 5.27
N ALA A 52 -6.80 1.29 4.62
CA ALA A 52 -7.38 2.44 5.30
C ALA A 52 -8.55 3.02 4.51
N THR A 53 -9.40 3.78 5.22
CA THR A 53 -10.41 4.62 4.57
C THR A 53 -9.76 5.93 4.13
N LEU A 54 -9.78 6.19 2.82
CA LEU A 54 -9.12 7.32 2.20
C LEU A 54 -10.13 8.17 1.42
N ASN A 55 -9.88 9.48 1.38
CA ASN A 55 -10.61 10.41 0.53
C ASN A 55 -9.77 10.67 -0.72
N ILE A 56 -10.24 10.16 -1.85
CA ILE A 56 -9.50 10.14 -3.11
C ILE A 56 -10.10 11.18 -4.05
N PRO A 57 -9.35 12.23 -4.42
CA PRO A 57 -9.82 13.24 -5.36
C PRO A 57 -9.65 12.77 -6.80
N PHE A 58 -10.74 12.66 -7.54
CA PHE A 58 -10.77 12.38 -8.98
C PHE A 58 -11.11 13.65 -9.77
N PRO A 59 -10.33 13.97 -10.82
CA PRO A 59 -10.78 14.88 -11.86
C PRO A 59 -12.05 14.38 -12.53
N LEU A 60 -12.94 15.29 -12.93
CA LEU A 60 -14.22 14.96 -13.56
C LEU A 60 -14.13 14.08 -14.82
N TYR A 61 -13.05 14.23 -15.57
CA TYR A 61 -12.83 13.53 -16.84
C TYR A 61 -11.98 12.26 -16.69
N LYS A 62 -11.66 11.86 -15.46
CA LYS A 62 -10.88 10.67 -15.19
C LYS A 62 -11.76 9.57 -14.64
N ASP A 63 -11.60 8.39 -15.21
CA ASP A 63 -12.30 7.21 -14.73
C ASP A 63 -11.84 6.83 -13.32
N ILE A 64 -12.81 6.44 -12.48
CA ILE A 64 -12.53 5.79 -11.21
C ILE A 64 -12.13 4.34 -11.56
N PRO A 65 -10.97 3.85 -11.08
CA PRO A 65 -10.52 2.50 -11.43
C PRO A 65 -11.51 1.45 -10.92
N PRO A 66 -11.60 0.28 -11.59
CA PRO A 66 -12.48 -0.80 -11.17
C PRO A 66 -12.23 -1.24 -9.72
N LEU A 67 -13.30 -1.59 -9.02
CA LEU A 67 -13.19 -2.17 -7.69
C LEU A 67 -12.38 -3.46 -7.73
N ASN A 68 -11.62 -3.69 -6.65
CA ASN A 68 -10.76 -4.84 -6.46
C ASN A 68 -9.64 -5.01 -7.50
N ALA A 69 -9.36 -4.00 -8.33
CA ALA A 69 -8.18 -3.94 -9.19
C ALA A 69 -7.09 -3.07 -8.57
N TRP A 70 -5.83 -3.46 -8.76
CA TRP A 70 -4.69 -2.60 -8.44
C TRP A 70 -4.52 -1.56 -9.54
N ASP A 71 -4.32 -0.31 -9.13
CA ASP A 71 -4.08 0.85 -9.99
C ASP A 71 -2.79 1.55 -9.55
N ASP A 72 -1.90 1.85 -10.50
CA ASP A 72 -0.55 2.37 -10.29
C ASP A 72 -0.44 3.91 -10.47
N SER A 73 -1.57 4.61 -10.61
CA SER A 73 -1.58 6.04 -10.92
C SER A 73 -1.42 6.97 -9.70
N TRP A 74 -0.87 6.48 -8.60
CA TRP A 74 -0.93 7.17 -7.29
C TRP A 74 0.44 7.40 -6.68
N THR A 75 0.58 8.50 -5.95
CA THR A 75 1.65 8.67 -4.95
C THR A 75 1.07 8.71 -3.55
N ILE A 76 1.82 8.15 -2.61
CA ILE A 76 1.69 8.42 -1.18
C ILE A 76 3.03 9.02 -0.74
N TYR A 77 2.98 10.20 -0.12
CA TYR A 77 4.18 10.93 0.29
C TYR A 77 5.17 11.17 -0.86
N ASP A 78 4.65 11.49 -2.05
CA ASP A 78 5.43 11.72 -3.26
C ASP A 78 6.27 10.49 -3.70
N ILE A 79 5.93 9.30 -3.20
CA ILE A 79 6.45 8.00 -3.63
C ILE A 79 5.35 7.31 -4.43
N GLU A 80 5.67 6.88 -5.65
CA GLU A 80 4.74 6.11 -6.48
C GLU A 80 4.30 4.83 -5.76
N THR A 81 3.00 4.56 -5.79
CA THR A 81 2.40 3.41 -5.15
C THR A 81 1.20 2.93 -5.94
N GLU A 82 0.87 1.66 -5.73
CA GLU A 82 -0.35 1.07 -6.23
C GLU A 82 -1.42 1.09 -5.13
N ILE A 83 -2.67 1.39 -5.51
CA ILE A 83 -3.82 1.26 -4.62
C ILE A 83 -4.82 0.27 -5.22
N LYS A 84 -5.62 -0.32 -4.36
CA LYS A 84 -6.78 -1.15 -4.73
C LYS A 84 -7.98 -0.68 -3.95
N ILE A 85 -8.97 -0.15 -4.66
CA ILE A 85 -10.24 0.27 -4.08
C ILE A 85 -11.06 -0.99 -3.79
N ARG A 86 -11.35 -1.29 -2.52
CA ARG A 86 -12.21 -2.44 -2.15
C ARG A 86 -13.68 -2.06 -2.17
N GLU A 87 -13.99 -0.91 -1.60
CA GLU A 87 -15.37 -0.46 -1.40
C GLU A 87 -15.44 1.07 -1.48
N ILE A 88 -16.46 1.58 -2.17
CA ILE A 88 -16.80 3.01 -2.18
C ILE A 88 -17.84 3.26 -1.10
N LEU A 89 -17.47 4.09 -0.13
CA LEU A 89 -18.30 4.43 1.04
C LEU A 89 -19.10 5.71 0.82
N GLY A 90 -18.65 6.59 -0.08
CA GLY A 90 -19.35 7.83 -0.36
C GLY A 90 -18.73 8.65 -1.47
N LEU A 91 -19.53 9.56 -2.02
CA LEU A 91 -19.15 10.49 -3.08
C LEU A 91 -19.50 11.91 -2.64
N LYS A 92 -18.54 12.83 -2.78
CA LYS A 92 -18.73 14.24 -2.44
C LYS A 92 -18.15 15.14 -3.52
N TRP A 93 -18.91 16.16 -3.91
CA TRP A 93 -18.41 17.19 -4.80
C TRP A 93 -17.47 18.16 -4.07
N ASN A 94 -16.29 18.37 -4.61
CA ASN A 94 -15.47 19.55 -4.31
C ASN A 94 -15.75 20.62 -5.37
N VAL A 95 -16.75 21.47 -5.09
CA VAL A 95 -17.23 22.52 -6.00
C VAL A 95 -16.12 23.54 -6.32
N ARG A 96 -15.17 23.77 -5.41
CA ARG A 96 -14.11 24.77 -5.61
C ARG A 96 -13.05 24.30 -6.60
N GLU A 97 -12.69 23.01 -6.54
CA GLU A 97 -11.63 22.45 -7.39
C GLU A 97 -12.15 21.70 -8.61
N GLY A 98 -13.48 21.55 -8.76
CA GLY A 98 -14.07 20.79 -9.86
C GLY A 98 -13.71 19.30 -9.82
N LYS A 99 -13.58 18.73 -8.63
CA LYS A 99 -13.19 17.32 -8.41
C LYS A 99 -14.28 16.55 -7.69
N LEU A 100 -14.37 15.27 -7.99
CA LEU A 100 -15.18 14.31 -7.24
C LEU A 100 -14.30 13.68 -6.15
N ILE A 101 -14.68 13.85 -4.89
CA ILE A 101 -14.02 13.17 -3.77
C ILE A 101 -14.73 11.84 -3.56
N VAL A 102 -14.01 10.75 -3.76
CA VAL A 102 -14.47 9.39 -3.51
C VAL A 102 -13.92 8.96 -2.16
N THR A 103 -14.80 8.77 -1.17
CA THR A 103 -14.44 8.15 0.11
C THR A 103 -14.50 6.65 -0.08
N ALA A 104 -13.37 5.96 0.09
CA ALA A 104 -13.27 4.54 -0.18
C ALA A 104 -12.37 3.81 0.81
N TYR A 105 -12.71 2.56 1.10
CA TYR A 105 -11.82 1.64 1.79
C TYR A 105 -10.84 1.03 0.78
N CYS A 106 -9.56 1.28 0.98
CA CYS A 106 -8.52 0.97 0.01
C CYS A 106 -7.40 0.16 0.65
N ASP A 107 -6.84 -0.76 -0.13
CA ASP A 107 -5.51 -1.29 0.09
C ASP A 107 -4.49 -0.45 -0.66
N TYR A 108 -3.30 -0.28 -0.13
CA TYR A 108 -2.21 0.44 -0.79
C TYR A 108 -0.86 -0.08 -0.32
N TYR A 109 0.15 0.01 -1.19
CA TYR A 109 1.50 -0.35 -0.80
C TYR A 109 2.19 0.77 -0.04
N VAL A 110 2.92 0.40 1.00
CA VAL A 110 3.75 1.29 1.79
C VAL A 110 5.07 0.63 2.09
N ASN A 111 6.15 1.33 1.74
CA ASN A 111 7.49 0.94 2.11
C ASN A 111 7.96 1.71 3.36
N ASP A 112 7.51 1.24 4.53
CA ASP A 112 7.90 1.77 5.85
C ASP A 112 9.43 1.68 6.10
N LEU A 113 10.13 0.86 5.32
CA LEU A 113 11.57 0.61 5.42
C LEU A 113 12.40 1.56 4.55
N SER A 114 11.76 2.31 3.65
CA SER A 114 12.45 3.29 2.82
C SER A 114 12.80 4.54 3.62
N GLU A 115 13.97 5.13 3.38
CA GLU A 115 14.39 6.38 4.05
C GLU A 115 13.40 7.52 3.78
N LYS A 116 12.91 7.62 2.54
CA LYS A 116 11.91 8.61 2.13
C LYS A 116 10.60 8.53 2.95
N TYR A 117 10.20 7.33 3.36
CA TYR A 117 9.00 7.16 4.17
C TYR A 117 9.17 7.70 5.60
N LYS A 118 10.36 7.53 6.20
CA LYS A 118 10.65 8.02 7.56
C LYS A 118 10.55 9.54 7.67
N GLU A 119 10.84 10.26 6.59
CA GLU A 119 10.68 11.72 6.50
C GLU A 119 9.20 12.17 6.51
N CYS A 120 8.26 11.25 6.23
CA CYS A 120 6.86 11.56 5.96
C CYS A 120 5.88 10.97 6.99
N GLN A 121 6.02 11.30 8.28
CA GLN A 121 5.13 10.80 9.36
C GLN A 121 3.75 11.50 9.47
N GLN A 122 3.30 12.22 8.45
CA GLN A 122 1.95 12.83 8.44
C GLN A 122 0.87 11.80 8.10
N LYS A 123 -0.43 12.15 8.14
CA LYS A 123 -1.49 11.26 7.62
C LYS A 123 -1.30 11.01 6.11
N PRO A 124 -1.55 9.80 5.60
CA PRO A 124 -1.34 9.48 4.19
C PRO A 124 -2.24 10.36 3.32
N LYS A 125 -1.61 11.14 2.43
CA LYS A 125 -2.29 11.95 1.42
C LYS A 125 -2.02 11.32 0.07
N LEU A 126 -3.02 10.64 -0.48
CA LEU A 126 -2.98 10.15 -1.85
C LEU A 126 -3.03 11.32 -2.83
N LYS A 127 -2.09 11.34 -3.77
CA LYS A 127 -2.13 12.24 -4.93
C LYS A 127 -2.10 11.41 -6.20
N LEU A 128 -2.78 11.90 -7.21
CA LEU A 128 -2.81 11.29 -8.52
C LEU A 128 -1.59 11.79 -9.34
N ILE A 129 -0.87 10.88 -10.01
CA ILE A 129 0.33 11.21 -10.81
C ILE A 129 -0.04 11.62 -12.25
N LYS A 130 -1.09 11.00 -12.79
CA LYS A 130 -1.51 11.13 -14.20
C LYS A 130 -2.92 11.68 -14.31
#